data_AF-A0A2P6PHS2-F1
#
_entry.id   AF-A0A2P6PHS2-F1
#
_cell.length_a   1.000
_cell.length_b   1.000
_cell.length_c   1.000
_cell.angle_alpha   90.00
_cell.angle_beta   90.00
_cell.angle_gamma   90.00
#
_symmetry.space_group_name_H-M   'P 1'
#
loop_
_entity.id
_entity.type
_entity.pdbx_description
1 polymer ?
#
loop_
_entity_poly.entity_id
_entity_poly.type
_entity_poly.pdbx_seq_one_letter_code
_entity_poly.pdbx_strand_id
1 'polypeptide(L)'
;MGAIRAIKFTSDACFMAMAEPADFVHNIDTQSGYAKGQEIDLSGEIAGISFSPDSEALFVGVADRTYGSVLEFNKRHYNPYQDIVF
;
A
#
# COMPACT_ATOMS: atom_id res chain seq x y z
N MET A 1 15.29 -9.28 8.58
CA MET A 1 14.08 -9.49 7.76
C MET A 1 13.20 -10.49 8.50
N GLY A 2 11.97 -10.12 8.83
CA GLY A 2 10.99 -11.03 9.44
C GLY A 2 9.99 -11.54 8.41
N ALA A 3 9.09 -12.43 8.82
CA ALA A 3 8.06 -12.96 7.94
C ALA A 3 7.05 -11.87 7.55
N ILE A 4 6.48 -12.00 6.35
CA ILE A 4 5.33 -11.21 5.91
C ILE A 4 4.18 -11.39 6.89
N ARG A 5 3.59 -10.27 7.32
CA ARG A 5 2.52 -10.26 8.32
C ARG A 5 1.13 -10.23 7.71
N ALA A 6 1.01 -9.71 6.50
CA ALA A 6 -0.28 -9.62 5.82
C ALA A 6 -0.10 -9.63 4.30
N ILE A 7 -1.09 -10.23 3.64
CA ILE A 7 -1.30 -10.17 2.19
C ILE A 7 -2.77 -9.84 1.97
N LYS A 8 -3.05 -8.86 1.11
CA LYS A 8 -4.40 -8.44 0.72
C LYS A 8 -4.46 -8.22 -0.78
N PHE A 9 -5.59 -8.58 -1.38
CA PHE A 9 -5.89 -8.26 -2.78
C PHE A 9 -6.90 -7.11 -2.82
N THR A 10 -6.83 -6.29 -3.86
CA THR A 10 -7.92 -5.37 -4.19
C THR A 10 -9.18 -6.15 -4.58
N SER A 11 -10.35 -5.52 -4.48
CA SER A 11 -11.63 -6.16 -4.83
C SER A 11 -11.69 -6.58 -6.31
N ASP A 12 -11.01 -5.83 -7.18
CA ASP A 12 -10.86 -6.13 -8.61
C ASP A 12 -9.72 -7.12 -8.93
N ALA A 13 -8.99 -7.56 -7.90
CA ALA A 13 -7.82 -8.43 -7.98
C ALA A 13 -6.67 -7.93 -8.89
N CYS A 14 -6.65 -6.67 -9.29
CA CYS A 14 -5.59 -6.08 -10.10
C CYS A 14 -4.29 -5.88 -9.32
N PHE A 15 -4.38 -5.72 -8.00
CA PHE A 15 -3.24 -5.46 -7.13
C PHE A 15 -3.23 -6.36 -5.90
N MET A 16 -2.02 -6.66 -5.43
CA MET A 16 -1.76 -7.38 -4.19
C MET A 16 -0.84 -6.54 -3.31
N ALA A 17 -1.29 -6.20 -2.10
CA ALA A 17 -0.46 -5.59 -1.08
C ALA A 17 0.12 -6.66 -0.14
N MET A 18 1.39 -6.50 0.21
CA MET A 18 2.14 -7.37 1.11
C MET A 18 2.86 -6.50 2.15
N ALA A 19 2.64 -6.77 3.43
CA ALA A 19 3.23 -6.00 4.53
C ALA A 19 4.35 -6.77 5.24
N GLU A 20 5.51 -6.13 5.36
CA GLU A 20 6.58 -6.57 6.23
C GLU A 20 6.25 -6.30 7.72
N PRO A 21 7.06 -6.79 8.68
CA PRO A 21 6.86 -6.48 10.08
C PRO A 21 6.92 -4.98 10.40
N ALA A 22 7.73 -4.23 9.67
CA ALA A 22 7.92 -2.80 9.81
C ALA A 22 8.38 -2.20 8.49
N ASP A 23 8.19 -0.89 8.38
CA ASP A 23 8.76 0.02 7.39
C ASP A 23 8.31 -0.15 5.92
N PHE A 24 8.07 -1.38 5.46
CA PHE A 24 7.78 -1.64 4.05
C PHE A 24 6.41 -2.29 3.82
N VAL A 25 5.68 -1.70 2.87
CA VAL A 25 4.51 -2.32 2.24
C VAL A 25 4.74 -2.37 0.73
N HIS A 26 4.59 -3.55 0.15
CA HIS A 26 4.76 -3.79 -1.28
C HIS A 26 3.40 -3.86 -1.95
N ASN A 27 3.16 -3.06 -2.99
CA ASN A 27 1.96 -3.13 -3.82
C ASN A 27 2.32 -3.65 -5.21
N ILE A 28 1.81 -4.83 -5.58
CA ILE A 28 2.26 -5.60 -6.74
C ILE A 28 1.12 -5.76 -7.74
N ASP A 29 1.39 -5.50 -9.02
CA ASP A 29 0.47 -5.71 -10.14
C ASP A 29 0.37 -7.21 -10.45
N THR A 30 -0.82 -7.77 -10.23
CA THR A 30 -1.10 -9.21 -10.44
C THR A 30 -1.17 -9.57 -11.92
N GLN A 31 -1.59 -8.63 -12.78
CA GLN A 31 -1.75 -8.83 -14.22
C GLN A 31 -0.39 -8.89 -14.93
N SER A 32 0.63 -8.26 -14.32
CA SER A 32 2.02 -8.38 -14.77
C SER A 32 2.68 -9.73 -14.45
N GLY A 33 1.94 -10.68 -13.86
CA GLY A 33 2.52 -11.91 -13.32
C GLY A 33 3.39 -11.64 -12.08
N TYR A 34 3.01 -10.64 -11.27
CA TYR A 34 3.74 -10.18 -10.08
C TYR A 34 5.14 -9.61 -10.35
N ALA A 35 5.44 -9.24 -11.60
CA ALA A 35 6.74 -8.72 -11.99
C ALA A 35 6.90 -7.21 -11.73
N LYS A 36 5.78 -6.47 -11.66
CA LYS A 36 5.77 -5.02 -11.41
C LYS A 36 5.17 -4.73 -10.06
N GLY A 37 5.79 -3.81 -9.33
CA GLY A 37 5.27 -3.35 -8.05
C GLY A 37 5.88 -2.01 -7.64
N GLN A 38 5.27 -1.45 -6.61
CA GLN A 38 5.73 -0.27 -5.90
C GLN A 38 6.04 -0.67 -4.46
N GLU A 39 7.13 -0.14 -3.94
CA GLU A 39 7.43 -0.18 -2.51
C GLU A 39 6.94 1.12 -1.87
N ILE A 40 6.26 0.98 -0.74
CA ILE A 40 5.85 2.08 0.13
C ILE A 40 6.75 2.01 1.35
N ASP A 41 7.64 3.00 1.43
CA ASP A 41 8.54 3.22 2.56
C ASP A 41 7.85 4.16 3.57
N LEU A 42 7.60 3.62 4.76
CA LEU A 42 7.03 4.31 5.91
C LEU A 42 7.87 3.96 7.14
N SER A 43 7.59 4.56 8.29
CA SER A 43 8.34 4.25 9.52
C SER A 43 7.44 3.62 10.58
N GLY A 44 7.91 2.53 11.17
CA GLY A 44 7.30 1.91 12.35
C GLY A 44 6.73 0.52 12.09
N GLU A 45 6.32 -0.12 13.19
CA GLU A 45 5.78 -1.48 13.15
C GLU A 45 4.42 -1.52 12.46
N ILE A 46 4.24 -2.42 11.50
CA ILE A 46 2.99 -2.56 10.76
C ILE A 46 2.07 -3.51 11.53
N ALA A 47 0.91 -2.98 11.92
CA ALA A 47 -0.15 -3.70 12.63
C ALA A 47 -1.09 -4.43 11.66
N GLY A 48 -1.24 -3.90 10.44
CA GLY A 48 -2.12 -4.47 9.42
C GLY A 48 -2.31 -3.56 8.22
N ILE A 49 -2.89 -4.14 7.16
CA ILE A 49 -3.20 -3.45 5.91
C ILE A 49 -4.60 -3.84 5.42
N SER A 50 -5.27 -2.92 4.73
CA SER A 50 -6.52 -3.20 4.02
C SER A 50 -6.70 -2.25 2.84
N PHE A 51 -7.21 -2.78 1.72
CA PHE A 51 -7.73 -1.93 0.66
C PHE A 51 -9.12 -1.41 1.01
N SER A 52 -9.49 -0.27 0.43
CA SER A 52 -10.88 0.18 0.38
C SER A 52 -11.72 -0.77 -0.49
N PRO A 53 -13.03 -0.89 -0.24
CA PRO A 53 -13.90 -1.76 -1.04
C PRO A 53 -13.93 -1.41 -2.54
N ASP A 54 -13.75 -0.14 -2.88
CA ASP A 54 -13.69 0.38 -4.25
C ASP A 54 -12.31 0.24 -4.91
N SER A 55 -11.29 -0.28 -4.21
CA SER A 55 -9.92 -0.45 -4.70
C SER A 55 -9.17 0.85 -5.04
N GLU A 56 -9.62 1.99 -4.51
CA GLU A 56 -9.00 3.30 -4.72
C GLU A 56 -8.05 3.74 -3.60
N ALA A 57 -8.08 3.10 -2.44
CA ALA A 57 -7.20 3.41 -1.32
C ALA A 57 -6.61 2.17 -0.65
N LEU A 58 -5.40 2.32 -0.12
CA LEU A 58 -4.72 1.36 0.76
C LEU A 58 -4.52 2.00 2.13
N PHE A 59 -5.00 1.35 3.17
CA PHE A 59 -4.81 1.77 4.56
C PHE A 59 -3.73 0.92 5.21
N VAL A 60 -2.79 1.56 5.90
CA VAL A 60 -1.72 0.91 6.67
C VAL A 60 -1.80 1.35 8.12
N GLY A 61 -2.03 0.40 9.03
CA GLY A 61 -1.98 0.65 10.46
C GLY A 61 -0.54 0.56 10.97
N VAL A 62 -0.09 1.61 11.64
CA VAL A 62 1.24 1.70 12.27
C VAL A 62 1.09 1.63 13.78
N ALA A 63 1.71 0.63 14.40
CA ALA A 63 1.74 0.40 15.85
C ALA A 63 3.06 0.88 16.47
N ASP A 64 3.49 2.09 16.11
CA ASP A 64 4.62 2.73 16.78
C ASP A 64 4.22 3.34 18.13
N ARG A 65 5.13 3.30 19.11
CA ARG A 65 4.86 3.81 20.47
C ARG A 65 4.69 5.34 20.51
N THR A 66 5.30 6.05 19.56
CA THR A 66 5.30 7.52 19.50
C THR A 66 4.28 8.04 18.50
N TYR A 67 4.09 7.32 17.37
CA TYR A 67 3.29 7.78 16.24
C TYR A 67 2.25 6.75 15.77
N GLY A 68 1.63 6.02 16.69
CA GLY A 68 0.53 5.10 16.37
C GLY A 68 -0.54 5.78 15.52
N SER A 69 -0.74 5.30 14.30
CA SER A 69 -1.55 5.99 13.28
C SER A 69 -2.08 5.03 12.22
N VAL A 70 -2.96 5.54 11.36
CA VAL A 70 -3.38 4.88 10.12
C VAL A 70 -3.02 5.81 8.97
N LEU A 71 -2.23 5.31 8.03
CA LEU A 71 -1.86 6.02 6.81
C LEU A 71 -2.78 5.58 5.68
N GLU A 72 -3.25 6.54 4.89
CA GLU A 72 -4.08 6.31 3.71
C GLU A 72 -3.30 6.67 2.46
N PHE A 73 -3.20 5.71 1.53
CA PHE A 73 -2.57 5.88 0.23
C PHE A 73 -3.64 5.77 -0.85
N ASN A 74 -3.93 6.89 -1.51
CA ASN A 74 -4.87 6.94 -2.62
C ASN A 74 -4.18 6.58 -3.94
N LYS A 75 -4.89 5.85 -4.79
CA LYS A 75 -4.45 5.52 -6.14
C LYS A 75 -4.32 6.82 -6.94
N ARG A 76 -3.15 7.02 -7.56
CA ARG A 76 -2.93 8.19 -8.39
C ARG A 76 -3.67 8.01 -9.71
N HIS A 77 -4.77 8.74 -9.87
CA HIS A 77 -5.38 8.90 -11.19
C HIS A 77 -4.50 9.83 -12.02
N TYR A 78 -4.09 9.38 -13.20
CA TYR A 78 -3.43 10.25 -14.16
C TYR A 78 -4.42 11.30 -14.64
N ASN A 79 -4.25 12.53 -14.17
CA ASN A 79 -5.00 13.68 -14.66
C ASN A 79 -4.06 14.52 -15.56
N PRO A 80 -4.22 14.48 -16.89
CA PRO A 80 -3.35 15.20 -17.82
C PRO A 80 -3.39 16.73 -17.65
N TYR A 81 -4.36 17.27 -16.88
CA TYR A 81 -4.51 18.70 -16.64
C TYR A 81 -3.83 19.20 -15.34
N GLN A 82 -3.37 18.31 -14.45
CA GLN A 82 -2.69 18.71 -13.21
C GLN A 82 -1.18 18.90 -13.35
N ASP A 83 -0.57 18.42 -14.44
CA ASP A 83 0.87 18.62 -14.74
C ASP A 83 1.16 19.90 -15.56
N ILE A 84 0.15 20.78 -15.77
CA ILE A 84 0.29 22.01 -16.59
C ILE A 84 0.56 23.28 -15.75
N VAL A 85 0.63 23.20 -14.42
CA VAL A 85 0.95 24.37 -13.60
C VAL A 85 2.44 24.35 -13.22
N PHE A 86 3.18 25.26 -13.84
CA PHE A 86 4.60 25.56 -13.64
C PHE A 86 4.90 26.16 -12.25
#